data_AF-A0A0A0EFU1-F1
#
_entry.id   AF-A0A0A0EFU1-F1
#
_cell.length_a   1.000
_cell.length_b   1.000
_cell.length_c   1.000
_cell.angle_alpha   90.00
_cell.angle_beta   90.00
_cell.angle_gamma   90.00
#
_symmetry.space_group_name_H-M   'P 1'
#
loop_
_entity.id
_entity.type
_entity.pdbx_description
1 polymer ?
#
loop_
_entity_poly.entity_id
_entity_poly.type
_entity_poly.pdbx_seq_one_letter_code
_entity_poly.pdbx_strand_id
1 'polypeptide(L)'
;MAEKTPLKSAEAAETVDFSKLTETPEFETLLAEIKARRDQFETIRHIPRDVIDLMKKARIFRSATPTMFGGDAMAPHHFLKMVDKIGTVDGSAAWVSAFGSANTYTAALPVEAQEIMYANGPDQVFAGGLHPVQEATRVDGGWNVTGQWKFASGCMGADWIGVGIAGHAEGAGPDDVPTVMMAVAPADEVEIIETWDVSGMQGTGSHDTKVTDKFYSDMWICERGAPGVIDEPLYKYPALAYQAQVHAACNLGLARAAIEYAKSVSGAAKIMVGHSRLCDRGYFLSGLAECEADLRSARAFFYEAAEEAWDSLLKGDPVSLDQTNLLRISATNAAHKGAAIVQKAYRISGMGVISKKSEMQRHMRDAMVVTQHAAVTDMTMESAGRVLAGLEPPRGYP
;
A
#
# COMPACT_ATOMS: atom_id res chain seq x y z
N MET A 1 -15.76 -28.61 -40.74
CA MET A 1 -16.75 -27.73 -40.07
C MET A 1 -16.85 -28.22 -38.64
N ALA A 2 -16.21 -27.53 -37.69
CA ALA A 2 -16.27 -27.85 -36.27
C ALA A 2 -17.18 -26.82 -35.60
N GLU A 3 -18.25 -27.30 -34.98
CA GLU A 3 -19.23 -26.50 -34.24
C GLU A 3 -18.56 -25.80 -33.06
N LYS A 4 -18.68 -24.47 -33.00
CA LYS A 4 -18.39 -23.68 -31.80
C LYS A 4 -19.51 -23.91 -30.79
N THR A 5 -19.20 -24.57 -29.68
CA THR A 5 -20.06 -24.59 -28.49
C THR A 5 -20.16 -23.17 -27.93
N PRO A 6 -21.36 -22.60 -27.70
CA PRO A 6 -21.49 -21.25 -27.18
C PRO A 6 -21.12 -21.25 -25.69
N LEU A 7 -20.30 -20.27 -25.29
CA LEU A 7 -20.07 -19.96 -23.87
C LEU A 7 -21.42 -19.73 -23.18
N LYS A 8 -21.61 -20.41 -22.04
CA LYS A 8 -22.76 -20.21 -21.17
C LYS A 8 -22.90 -18.73 -20.83
N SER A 9 -24.13 -18.22 -20.97
CA SER A 9 -24.55 -16.91 -20.50
C SER A 9 -24.15 -16.70 -19.05
N ALA A 10 -23.43 -15.62 -18.77
CA ALA A 10 -23.14 -15.16 -17.41
C ALA A 10 -24.46 -14.97 -16.65
N GLU A 11 -24.67 -15.75 -15.60
CA GLU A 11 -25.61 -15.36 -14.54
C GLU A 11 -25.18 -13.97 -14.06
N ALA A 12 -26.15 -13.07 -13.86
CA ALA A 12 -25.89 -11.72 -13.40
C ALA A 12 -25.16 -11.79 -12.06
N ALA A 13 -23.84 -11.58 -12.08
CA ALA A 13 -23.03 -11.50 -10.89
C ALA A 13 -23.63 -10.41 -10.00
N GLU A 14 -23.92 -10.76 -8.75
CA GLU A 14 -24.44 -9.84 -7.75
C GLU A 14 -23.50 -8.62 -7.70
N THR A 15 -24.04 -7.42 -7.94
CA THR A 15 -23.24 -6.20 -7.97
C THR A 15 -22.67 -5.94 -6.59
N VAL A 16 -21.35 -6.05 -6.46
CA VAL A 16 -20.64 -5.87 -5.18
C VAL A 16 -20.72 -4.41 -4.74
N ASP A 17 -21.24 -4.16 -3.54
CA ASP A 17 -21.24 -2.84 -2.92
C ASP A 17 -19.87 -2.58 -2.26
N PHE A 18 -18.95 -1.96 -3.01
CA PHE A 18 -17.60 -1.65 -2.52
C PHE A 18 -17.56 -0.75 -1.29
N SER A 19 -18.63 0.01 -1.02
CA SER A 19 -18.72 0.86 0.17
C SER A 19 -18.85 0.07 1.47
N LYS A 20 -19.30 -1.19 1.40
CA LYS A 20 -19.54 -2.07 2.55
C LYS A 20 -18.55 -3.22 2.69
N LEU A 21 -17.49 -3.26 1.88
CA LEU A 21 -16.50 -4.35 1.95
C LEU A 21 -15.88 -4.52 3.33
N THR A 22 -15.70 -3.42 4.08
CA THR A 22 -15.14 -3.48 5.43
C THR A 22 -16.10 -4.05 6.50
N GLU A 23 -17.34 -4.32 6.11
CA GLU A 23 -18.43 -4.85 6.95
C GLU A 23 -18.81 -6.30 6.55
N THR A 24 -18.16 -6.89 5.55
CA THR A 24 -18.48 -8.26 5.14
C THR A 24 -17.93 -9.28 6.14
N PRO A 25 -18.56 -10.47 6.27
CA PRO A 25 -18.07 -11.53 7.15
C PRO A 25 -16.63 -11.94 6.89
N GLU A 26 -16.19 -11.96 5.62
CA GLU A 26 -14.82 -12.28 5.23
C GLU A 26 -13.83 -11.24 5.76
N PHE A 27 -14.19 -9.95 5.68
CA PHE A 27 -13.36 -8.86 6.16
C PHE A 27 -13.31 -8.83 7.69
N GLU A 28 -14.44 -9.05 8.37
CA GLU A 28 -14.47 -9.16 9.83
C GLU A 28 -13.64 -10.34 10.34
N THR A 29 -13.71 -11.48 9.65
CA THR A 29 -12.89 -12.67 9.94
C THR A 29 -11.40 -12.36 9.77
N LEU A 30 -11.02 -11.69 8.67
CA LEU A 30 -9.65 -11.25 8.45
C LEU A 30 -9.13 -10.37 9.59
N LEU A 31 -9.90 -9.38 10.04
CA LEU A 31 -9.50 -8.50 11.15
C LEU A 31 -9.33 -9.26 12.47
N ALA A 32 -10.23 -10.21 12.75
CA ALA A 32 -10.16 -11.05 13.94
C ALA A 32 -8.89 -11.91 13.95
N GLU A 33 -8.57 -12.56 12.82
CA GLU A 33 -7.37 -13.40 12.67
C GLU A 33 -6.08 -12.60 12.76
N ILE A 34 -6.02 -11.43 12.10
CA ILE A 34 -4.87 -10.51 12.21
C ILE A 34 -4.66 -10.10 13.69
N LYS A 35 -5.73 -9.69 14.37
CA LYS A 35 -5.65 -9.26 15.77
C LYS A 35 -5.16 -10.38 16.69
N ALA A 36 -5.62 -11.61 16.47
CA ALA A 36 -5.23 -12.78 17.25
C ALA A 36 -3.76 -13.18 17.02
N ARG A 37 -3.22 -12.93 15.82
CA ARG A 37 -1.92 -13.46 15.38
C ARG A 37 -0.81 -12.42 15.20
N ARG A 38 -1.07 -11.12 15.33
CA ARG A 38 -0.06 -10.06 15.10
C ARG A 38 1.28 -10.21 15.84
N ASP A 39 1.31 -10.85 17.01
CA ASP A 39 2.57 -11.13 17.73
C ASP A 39 3.42 -12.19 16.99
N GLN A 40 2.76 -13.14 16.32
CA GLN A 40 3.40 -14.09 15.42
C GLN A 40 4.09 -13.35 14.27
N PHE A 41 3.43 -12.35 13.67
CA PHE A 41 3.95 -11.65 12.49
C PHE A 41 5.28 -10.95 12.78
N GLU A 42 5.42 -10.31 13.95
CA GLU A 42 6.68 -9.72 14.40
C GLU A 42 7.77 -10.78 14.63
N THR A 43 7.39 -11.94 15.19
CA THR A 43 8.33 -13.02 15.49
C THR A 43 8.87 -13.68 14.22
N ILE A 44 8.00 -13.99 13.26
CA ILE A 44 8.40 -14.65 12.00
C ILE A 44 8.82 -13.65 10.91
N ARG A 45 8.62 -12.35 11.17
CA ARG A 45 8.98 -11.23 10.30
C ARG A 45 8.29 -11.24 8.94
N HIS A 46 7.07 -11.77 8.85
CA HIS A 46 6.22 -11.68 7.65
C HIS A 46 4.76 -12.02 8.00
N ILE A 47 3.84 -11.69 7.09
CA ILE A 47 2.44 -12.13 7.15
C ILE A 47 2.36 -13.57 6.59
N PRO A 48 1.86 -14.55 7.36
CA PRO A 48 1.69 -15.93 6.90
C PRO A 48 0.80 -16.07 5.65
N ARG A 49 1.10 -17.02 4.77
CA ARG A 49 0.33 -17.29 3.54
C ARG A 49 -1.15 -17.56 3.79
N ASP A 50 -1.50 -18.22 4.88
CA ASP A 50 -2.91 -18.47 5.22
C ASP A 50 -3.67 -17.19 5.61
N VAL A 51 -2.98 -16.15 6.10
CA VAL A 51 -3.55 -14.81 6.31
C VAL A 51 -3.66 -14.05 4.98
N ILE A 52 -2.71 -14.24 4.07
CA ILE A 52 -2.81 -13.74 2.68
C ILE A 52 -4.03 -14.33 1.97
N ASP A 53 -4.32 -15.62 2.16
CA ASP A 53 -5.53 -16.25 1.62
C ASP A 53 -6.83 -15.64 2.18
N LEU A 54 -6.83 -15.21 3.45
CA LEU A 54 -7.95 -14.44 4.01
C LEU A 54 -8.07 -13.07 3.37
N MET A 55 -6.96 -12.38 3.07
CA MET A 55 -6.97 -11.13 2.31
C MET A 55 -7.51 -11.32 0.88
N LYS A 56 -7.19 -12.45 0.22
CA LYS A 56 -7.77 -12.83 -1.08
C LYS A 56 -9.30 -12.99 -0.98
N LYS A 57 -9.79 -13.73 0.04
CA LYS A 57 -11.23 -13.88 0.31
C LYS A 57 -11.92 -12.55 0.60
N ALA A 58 -11.24 -11.64 1.29
CA ALA A 58 -11.69 -10.27 1.54
C ALA A 58 -11.53 -9.32 0.34
N ARG A 59 -11.17 -9.86 -0.85
CA ARG A 59 -11.05 -9.15 -2.13
C ARG A 59 -9.94 -8.10 -2.20
N ILE A 60 -8.99 -8.12 -1.27
CA ILE A 60 -7.89 -7.15 -1.22
C ILE A 60 -7.07 -7.20 -2.51
N PHE A 61 -6.63 -8.38 -2.93
CA PHE A 61 -5.68 -8.52 -4.04
C PHE A 61 -6.33 -8.48 -5.44
N ARG A 62 -7.66 -8.69 -5.53
CA ARG A 62 -8.40 -8.44 -6.79
C ARG A 62 -8.89 -7.01 -6.95
N SER A 63 -8.66 -6.14 -5.96
CA SER A 63 -9.20 -4.77 -5.94
C SER A 63 -8.76 -3.95 -7.15
N ALA A 64 -7.50 -4.08 -7.57
CA ALA A 64 -6.96 -3.36 -8.73
C ALA A 64 -6.90 -4.19 -10.02
N THR A 65 -7.28 -5.47 -9.97
CA THR A 65 -7.29 -6.37 -11.13
C THR A 65 -8.34 -5.90 -12.15
N PRO A 66 -8.08 -5.98 -13.47
CA PRO A 66 -9.02 -5.54 -14.50
C PRO A 66 -10.31 -6.36 -14.49
N THR A 67 -11.42 -5.73 -14.83
CA THR A 67 -12.73 -6.41 -14.81
C THR A 67 -12.79 -7.55 -15.82
N MET A 68 -12.10 -7.42 -16.96
CA MET A 68 -11.99 -8.48 -17.97
C MET A 68 -11.31 -9.76 -17.47
N PHE A 69 -10.54 -9.69 -16.38
CA PHE A 69 -9.92 -10.84 -15.71
C PHE A 69 -10.67 -11.25 -14.42
N GLY A 70 -11.86 -10.70 -14.18
CA GLY A 70 -12.69 -10.99 -13.00
C GLY A 70 -12.31 -10.19 -11.75
N GLY A 71 -11.50 -9.13 -11.91
CA GLY A 71 -11.16 -8.19 -10.86
C GLY A 71 -12.22 -7.11 -10.63
N ASP A 72 -11.91 -6.20 -9.71
CA ASP A 72 -12.87 -5.18 -9.24
C ASP A 72 -12.69 -3.81 -9.90
N ALA A 73 -11.49 -3.53 -10.43
CA ALA A 73 -11.09 -2.19 -10.90
C ALA A 73 -11.57 -1.06 -9.97
N MET A 74 -11.41 -1.31 -8.67
CA MET A 74 -12.10 -0.61 -7.59
C MET A 74 -11.67 0.86 -7.51
N ALA A 75 -12.63 1.74 -7.21
CA ALA A 75 -12.33 3.13 -6.91
C ALA A 75 -11.31 3.23 -5.75
N PRO A 76 -10.23 4.03 -5.87
CA PRO A 76 -9.17 4.12 -4.87
C PRO A 76 -9.67 4.36 -3.45
N HIS A 77 -10.63 5.27 -3.27
CA HIS A 77 -11.16 5.63 -1.94
C HIS A 77 -11.87 4.47 -1.23
N HIS A 78 -12.43 3.49 -1.95
CA HIS A 78 -12.97 2.27 -1.32
C HIS A 78 -11.86 1.36 -0.83
N PHE A 79 -10.85 1.09 -1.66
CA PHE A 79 -9.71 0.27 -1.26
C PHE A 79 -8.91 0.90 -0.10
N LEU A 80 -8.72 2.23 -0.13
CA LEU A 80 -8.04 2.95 0.94
C LEU A 80 -8.74 2.79 2.30
N LYS A 81 -10.08 2.71 2.33
CA LYS A 81 -10.85 2.43 3.56
C LYS A 81 -10.58 1.02 4.09
N MET A 82 -10.33 0.05 3.22
CA MET A 82 -9.94 -1.31 3.62
C MET A 82 -8.57 -1.30 4.31
N VAL A 83 -7.57 -0.64 3.71
CA VAL A 83 -6.22 -0.54 4.29
C VAL A 83 -6.23 0.23 5.62
N ASP A 84 -6.95 1.36 5.70
CA ASP A 84 -7.18 2.12 6.95
C ASP A 84 -7.79 1.22 8.03
N LYS A 85 -8.83 0.46 7.68
CA LYS A 85 -9.50 -0.46 8.61
C LYS A 85 -8.56 -1.58 9.10
N ILE A 86 -7.75 -2.19 8.24
CA ILE A 86 -6.75 -3.20 8.65
C ILE A 86 -5.70 -2.58 9.58
N GLY A 87 -5.29 -1.33 9.33
CA GLY A 87 -4.35 -0.62 10.19
C GLY A 87 -4.84 -0.43 11.63
N THR A 88 -6.15 -0.54 11.88
CA THR A 88 -6.71 -0.49 13.23
C THR A 88 -6.38 -1.72 14.09
N VAL A 89 -5.96 -2.83 13.47
CA VAL A 89 -5.59 -4.07 14.17
C VAL A 89 -4.09 -4.38 14.10
N ASP A 90 -3.45 -4.13 12.96
CA ASP A 90 -2.00 -4.31 12.78
C ASP A 90 -1.45 -3.47 11.62
N GLY A 91 -0.35 -2.75 11.86
CA GLY A 91 0.27 -1.88 10.85
C GLY A 91 0.95 -2.65 9.72
N SER A 92 1.57 -3.79 10.03
CA SER A 92 2.30 -4.58 9.04
C SER A 92 1.34 -5.28 8.07
N ALA A 93 0.24 -5.83 8.58
CA ALA A 93 -0.81 -6.42 7.76
C ALA A 93 -1.50 -5.36 6.87
N ALA A 94 -1.71 -4.14 7.38
CA ALA A 94 -2.23 -3.04 6.58
C ALA A 94 -1.27 -2.71 5.44
N TRP A 95 0.03 -2.59 5.73
CA TRP A 95 1.06 -2.32 4.74
C TRP A 95 1.17 -3.41 3.67
N VAL A 96 1.08 -4.68 4.04
CA VAL A 96 1.07 -5.78 3.06
C VAL A 96 -0.22 -5.78 2.25
N SER A 97 -1.38 -5.53 2.87
CA SER A 97 -2.66 -5.42 2.16
C SER A 97 -2.68 -4.28 1.16
N ALA A 98 -1.93 -3.20 1.39
CA ALA A 98 -1.82 -2.06 0.49
C ALA A 98 -1.34 -2.45 -0.91
N PHE A 99 -0.59 -3.55 -1.04
CA PHE A 99 -0.18 -4.10 -2.34
C PHE A 99 -1.34 -4.75 -3.12
N GLY A 100 -2.55 -4.78 -2.58
CA GLY A 100 -3.76 -5.00 -3.39
C GLY A 100 -3.95 -3.93 -4.49
N SER A 101 -3.36 -2.74 -4.33
CA SER A 101 -3.32 -1.73 -5.40
C SER A 101 -2.31 -2.02 -6.51
N ALA A 102 -1.49 -3.08 -6.36
CA ALA A 102 -0.27 -3.24 -7.14
C ALA A 102 -0.48 -3.52 -8.62
N ASN A 103 -1.68 -3.94 -9.04
CA ASN A 103 -1.93 -4.03 -10.48
C ASN A 103 -1.80 -2.67 -11.18
N THR A 104 -1.91 -1.54 -10.48
CA THR A 104 -1.58 -0.22 -11.06
C THR A 104 -0.11 -0.06 -11.46
N TYR A 105 0.80 -0.94 -11.00
CA TYR A 105 2.19 -1.00 -11.47
C TYR A 105 2.35 -1.90 -12.69
N THR A 106 1.58 -2.99 -12.77
CA THR A 106 1.68 -4.01 -13.82
C THR A 106 0.68 -3.82 -14.95
N ALA A 107 -0.27 -2.89 -14.81
CA ALA A 107 -1.29 -2.61 -15.83
C ALA A 107 -0.69 -2.10 -17.16
N ALA A 108 0.54 -1.59 -17.13
CA ALA A 108 1.29 -1.17 -18.31
C ALA A 108 1.95 -2.34 -19.06
N LEU A 109 1.95 -3.56 -18.50
CA LEU A 109 2.35 -4.75 -19.24
C LEU A 109 1.36 -5.02 -20.39
N PRO A 110 1.80 -5.63 -21.50
CA PRO A 110 0.92 -6.09 -22.57
C PRO A 110 -0.21 -6.98 -22.05
N VAL A 111 -1.36 -6.97 -22.74
CA VAL A 111 -2.54 -7.75 -22.35
C VAL A 111 -2.20 -9.25 -22.24
N GLU A 112 -1.34 -9.76 -23.12
CA GLU A 112 -0.89 -11.15 -23.12
C GLU A 112 -0.15 -11.52 -21.82
N ALA A 113 0.65 -10.60 -21.26
CA ALA A 113 1.32 -10.82 -19.99
C ALA A 113 0.32 -10.86 -18.83
N GLN A 114 -0.68 -9.98 -18.87
CA GLN A 114 -1.75 -9.93 -17.88
C GLN A 114 -2.66 -11.17 -17.97
N GLU A 115 -2.95 -11.68 -19.16
CA GLU A 115 -3.66 -12.96 -19.35
C GLU A 115 -2.93 -14.12 -18.67
N ILE A 116 -1.59 -14.18 -18.78
CA ILE A 116 -0.77 -15.18 -18.09
C ILE A 116 -0.84 -14.96 -16.57
N MET A 117 -0.69 -13.71 -16.11
CA MET A 117 -0.72 -13.34 -14.70
C MET A 117 -2.03 -13.79 -14.03
N TYR A 118 -3.17 -13.51 -14.67
CA TYR A 118 -4.49 -13.76 -14.13
C TYR A 118 -5.11 -15.09 -14.55
N ALA A 119 -4.37 -15.96 -15.24
CA ALA A 119 -4.85 -17.26 -15.73
C ALA A 119 -5.45 -18.15 -14.61
N ASN A 120 -4.93 -18.03 -13.39
CA ASN A 120 -5.38 -18.78 -12.22
C ASN A 120 -6.33 -17.99 -11.29
N GLY A 121 -6.88 -16.87 -11.78
CA GLY A 121 -7.84 -16.04 -11.07
C GLY A 121 -7.33 -14.64 -10.71
N PRO A 122 -8.24 -13.74 -10.29
CA PRO A 122 -7.96 -12.30 -10.15
C PRO A 122 -7.18 -11.92 -8.89
N ASP A 123 -7.02 -12.83 -7.91
CA ASP A 123 -6.39 -12.56 -6.62
C ASP A 123 -4.86 -12.79 -6.62
N GLN A 124 -4.18 -12.29 -7.65
CA GLN A 124 -2.72 -12.41 -7.75
C GLN A 124 -2.04 -11.45 -6.78
N VAL A 125 -1.13 -11.95 -5.96
CA VAL A 125 -0.38 -11.14 -5.00
C VAL A 125 0.91 -10.67 -5.63
N PHE A 126 1.04 -9.36 -5.78
CA PHE A 126 2.29 -8.75 -6.25
C PHE A 126 3.08 -8.18 -5.07
N ALA A 127 4.40 -8.37 -5.10
CA ALA A 127 5.35 -7.67 -4.26
C ALA A 127 6.53 -7.17 -5.12
N GLY A 128 7.42 -6.38 -4.55
CA GLY A 128 8.62 -5.97 -5.27
C GLY A 128 9.41 -4.87 -4.62
N GLY A 129 10.66 -4.74 -5.05
CA GLY A 129 11.57 -3.67 -4.66
C GLY A 129 12.17 -3.06 -5.92
N LEU A 130 12.03 -1.76 -6.11
CA LEU A 130 12.58 -1.06 -7.28
C LEU A 130 13.96 -0.48 -7.03
N HIS A 131 14.36 -0.35 -5.76
CA HIS A 131 15.57 0.35 -5.38
C HIS A 131 16.53 -0.56 -4.59
N PRO A 132 17.86 -0.42 -4.76
CA PRO A 132 18.51 0.40 -5.80
C PRO A 132 18.16 -0.10 -7.20
N VAL A 133 17.97 0.81 -8.15
CA VAL A 133 17.72 0.43 -9.55
C VAL A 133 19.01 -0.19 -10.08
N GLN A 134 18.90 -1.32 -10.77
CA GLN A 134 20.04 -2.09 -11.25
C GLN A 134 20.17 -1.93 -12.76
N GLU A 135 21.39 -1.77 -13.27
CA GLU A 135 21.60 -1.79 -14.71
C GLU A 135 21.27 -3.17 -15.28
N ALA A 136 20.52 -3.19 -16.38
CA ALA A 136 20.18 -4.41 -17.12
C ALA A 136 20.75 -4.33 -18.53
N THR A 137 21.15 -5.48 -19.06
CA THR A 137 21.70 -5.58 -20.42
C THR A 137 20.61 -5.94 -21.40
N ARG A 138 20.37 -5.08 -22.40
CA ARG A 138 19.50 -5.40 -23.53
C ARG A 138 20.08 -6.58 -24.31
N VAL A 139 19.25 -7.57 -24.61
CA VAL A 139 19.58 -8.73 -25.45
C VAL A 139 18.45 -8.97 -26.46
N ASP A 140 18.63 -9.92 -27.39
CA ASP A 140 17.59 -10.24 -28.37
C ASP A 140 16.28 -10.66 -27.67
N GLY A 141 15.19 -9.94 -27.96
CA GLY A 141 13.86 -10.18 -27.39
C GLY A 141 13.66 -9.87 -25.91
N GLY A 142 14.61 -9.21 -25.23
CA GLY A 142 14.46 -8.90 -23.81
C GLY A 142 15.70 -8.34 -23.11
N TRP A 143 15.83 -8.69 -21.83
CA TRP A 143 16.82 -8.14 -20.91
C TRP A 143 17.43 -9.22 -20.04
N ASN A 144 18.76 -9.19 -19.88
CA ASN A 144 19.45 -9.94 -18.85
C ASN A 144 19.67 -9.07 -17.62
N VAL A 145 19.22 -9.58 -16.47
CA VAL A 145 19.19 -8.86 -15.21
C VAL A 145 19.98 -9.62 -14.15
N THR A 146 20.85 -8.90 -13.46
CA THR A 146 21.52 -9.35 -12.22
C THR A 146 21.44 -8.23 -11.22
N GLY A 147 20.99 -8.52 -10.01
CA GLY A 147 20.83 -7.47 -9.02
C GLY A 147 20.22 -7.94 -7.72
N GLN A 148 20.28 -7.04 -6.73
CA GLN A 148 19.61 -7.19 -5.45
C GLN A 148 18.88 -5.89 -5.13
N TRP A 149 17.61 -6.01 -4.75
CA TRP A 149 16.71 -4.90 -4.42
C TRP A 149 16.24 -5.02 -2.99
N LYS A 150 16.05 -3.88 -2.34
CA LYS A 150 15.67 -3.79 -0.94
C LYS A 150 14.18 -3.52 -0.81
N PHE A 151 13.66 -3.77 0.40
CA PHE A 151 12.32 -3.37 0.82
C PHE A 151 11.17 -4.01 0.02
N ALA A 152 11.31 -5.27 -0.40
CA ALA A 152 10.25 -6.00 -1.12
C ALA A 152 9.13 -6.44 -0.16
N SER A 153 8.31 -5.48 0.25
CA SER A 153 7.24 -5.69 1.23
C SER A 153 6.26 -6.77 0.79
N GLY A 154 5.95 -7.72 1.67
CA GLY A 154 5.03 -8.83 1.37
C GLY A 154 5.60 -9.93 0.48
N CYS A 155 6.89 -9.89 0.10
CA CYS A 155 7.48 -10.85 -0.85
C CYS A 155 7.32 -12.32 -0.45
N MET A 156 7.29 -12.63 0.86
CA MET A 156 7.10 -14.00 1.37
C MET A 156 5.73 -14.61 0.98
N GLY A 157 4.73 -13.76 0.74
CA GLY A 157 3.38 -14.16 0.35
C GLY A 157 3.04 -13.88 -1.13
N ALA A 158 4.01 -13.44 -1.92
CA ALA A 158 3.78 -13.03 -3.30
C ALA A 158 3.63 -14.22 -4.26
N ASP A 159 2.85 -13.97 -5.31
CA ASP A 159 2.73 -14.81 -6.51
C ASP A 159 3.63 -14.23 -7.63
N TRP A 160 3.80 -12.90 -7.66
CA TRP A 160 4.61 -12.16 -8.63
C TRP A 160 5.55 -11.17 -7.95
N ILE A 161 6.77 -11.04 -8.48
CA ILE A 161 7.76 -10.07 -7.99
C ILE A 161 8.22 -9.15 -9.11
N GLY A 162 8.13 -7.84 -8.86
CA GLY A 162 8.72 -6.81 -9.70
C GLY A 162 10.06 -6.29 -9.15
N VAL A 163 11.05 -6.12 -10.03
CA VAL A 163 12.37 -5.58 -9.72
C VAL A 163 12.71 -4.39 -10.62
N GLY A 164 13.40 -3.39 -10.06
CA GLY A 164 13.69 -2.15 -10.78
C GLY A 164 14.95 -2.24 -11.64
N ILE A 165 14.82 -2.02 -12.94
CA ILE A 165 15.95 -2.03 -13.87
C ILE A 165 16.14 -0.67 -14.54
N ALA A 166 17.37 -0.33 -14.88
CA ALA A 166 17.71 0.77 -15.76
C ALA A 166 18.42 0.22 -16.99
N GLY A 167 18.09 0.75 -18.16
CA GLY A 167 18.72 0.32 -19.38
C GLY A 167 18.48 1.26 -20.53
N HIS A 168 19.30 1.13 -21.56
CA HIS A 168 19.16 1.89 -22.79
C HIS A 168 18.29 1.10 -23.78
N ALA A 169 17.39 1.81 -24.46
CA ALA A 169 16.61 1.21 -25.54
C ALA A 169 17.52 0.71 -26.68
N GLU A 170 16.99 -0.18 -27.51
CA GLU A 170 17.72 -0.66 -28.68
C GLU A 170 18.05 0.50 -29.63
N GLY A 171 19.32 0.60 -30.03
CA GLY A 171 19.81 1.69 -30.89
C GLY A 171 20.08 3.03 -30.17
N ALA A 172 19.98 3.07 -28.85
CA ALA A 172 20.35 4.24 -28.06
C ALA A 172 21.84 4.60 -28.23
N GLY A 173 22.12 5.90 -28.31
CA GLY A 173 23.46 6.45 -28.34
C GLY A 173 24.16 6.40 -26.97
N PRO A 174 25.49 6.60 -26.91
CA PRO A 174 26.27 6.56 -25.67
C PRO A 174 25.86 7.60 -24.61
N ASP A 175 25.20 8.69 -25.03
CA ASP A 175 24.79 9.80 -24.18
C ASP A 175 23.27 9.79 -23.86
N ASP A 176 22.53 8.79 -24.34
CA ASP A 176 21.09 8.69 -24.09
C ASP A 176 20.84 8.34 -22.61
N VAL A 177 19.79 8.92 -22.04
CA VAL A 177 19.46 8.69 -20.62
C VAL A 177 18.82 7.30 -20.47
N PRO A 178 19.32 6.44 -19.56
CA PRO A 178 18.67 5.16 -19.27
C PRO A 178 17.21 5.33 -18.84
N THR A 179 16.34 4.50 -19.40
CA THR A 179 14.95 4.40 -18.97
C THR A 179 14.89 3.53 -17.71
N VAL A 180 14.18 4.00 -16.68
CA VAL A 180 13.89 3.22 -15.48
C VAL A 180 12.63 2.41 -15.74
N MET A 181 12.73 1.10 -15.66
CA MET A 181 11.65 0.15 -15.91
C MET A 181 11.51 -0.82 -14.75
N MET A 182 10.45 -1.62 -14.80
CA MET A 182 10.21 -2.73 -13.90
C MET A 182 10.21 -4.02 -14.71
N ALA A 183 10.97 -5.00 -14.24
CA ALA A 183 10.96 -6.36 -14.75
C ALA A 183 10.14 -7.25 -13.80
N VAL A 184 9.16 -7.97 -14.32
CA VAL A 184 8.21 -8.77 -13.52
C VAL A 184 8.44 -10.26 -13.78
N ALA A 185 8.42 -11.08 -12.74
CA ALA A 185 8.51 -12.54 -12.87
C ALA A 185 7.62 -13.24 -11.82
N PRO A 186 7.29 -14.53 -12.04
CA PRO A 186 6.77 -15.38 -10.97
C PRO A 186 7.69 -15.31 -9.74
N ALA A 187 7.08 -15.31 -8.55
CA ALA A 187 7.82 -15.12 -7.30
C ALA A 187 8.84 -16.24 -7.01
N ASP A 188 8.59 -17.46 -7.48
CA ASP A 188 9.49 -18.61 -7.34
C ASP A 188 10.74 -18.55 -8.25
N GLU A 189 10.76 -17.61 -9.20
CA GLU A 189 11.92 -17.32 -10.04
C GLU A 189 12.82 -16.20 -9.47
N VAL A 190 12.50 -15.68 -8.27
CA VAL A 190 13.24 -14.62 -7.59
C VAL A 190 13.69 -15.09 -6.21
N GLU A 191 14.99 -14.96 -5.93
CA GLU A 191 15.56 -15.33 -4.63
C GLU A 191 15.16 -14.28 -3.58
N ILE A 192 14.59 -14.71 -2.44
CA ILE A 192 14.32 -13.84 -1.30
C ILE A 192 15.47 -13.98 -0.30
N ILE A 193 16.11 -12.86 0.04
CA ILE A 193 17.19 -12.79 1.03
C ILE A 193 16.61 -12.21 2.32
N GLU A 194 16.58 -13.00 3.39
CA GLU A 194 15.98 -12.58 4.66
C GLU A 194 16.77 -11.47 5.39
N THR A 195 16.55 -10.21 5.03
CA THR A 195 17.28 -9.03 5.55
C THR A 195 16.47 -8.15 6.51
N TRP A 196 15.20 -8.47 6.78
CA TRP A 196 14.26 -7.55 7.42
C TRP A 196 14.36 -7.58 8.95
N ASP A 197 15.42 -6.98 9.48
CA ASP A 197 15.64 -6.81 10.92
C ASP A 197 15.52 -5.32 11.30
N VAL A 198 14.30 -4.89 11.62
CA VAL A 198 13.93 -3.48 11.81
C VAL A 198 13.14 -3.27 13.10
N SER A 199 13.03 -2.03 13.56
CA SER A 199 12.37 -1.72 14.83
C SER A 199 10.85 -1.62 14.73
N GLY A 200 10.26 -1.39 13.56
CA GLY A 200 8.81 -1.29 13.34
C GLY A 200 8.44 -1.83 11.97
N MET A 201 7.16 -2.09 11.73
CA MET A 201 6.68 -2.79 10.53
C MET A 201 7.38 -4.14 10.32
N GLN A 202 7.73 -4.84 11.41
CA GLN A 202 8.49 -6.09 11.32
C GLN A 202 7.73 -7.19 10.59
N GLY A 203 6.39 -7.21 10.71
CA GLY A 203 5.55 -8.22 10.06
C GLY A 203 5.40 -8.03 8.56
N THR A 204 5.92 -6.95 7.96
CA THR A 204 5.79 -6.74 6.51
C THR A 204 6.67 -7.69 5.71
N GLY A 205 7.72 -8.24 6.32
CA GLY A 205 8.69 -9.09 5.64
C GLY A 205 9.25 -8.43 4.40
N SER A 206 9.65 -7.16 4.51
CA SER A 206 10.19 -6.36 3.40
C SER A 206 11.65 -6.74 3.10
N HIS A 207 11.87 -8.04 2.97
CA HIS A 207 13.15 -8.66 2.66
C HIS A 207 13.70 -8.18 1.32
N ASP A 208 14.98 -8.44 1.11
CA ASP A 208 15.62 -8.17 -0.17
C ASP A 208 15.23 -9.24 -1.18
N THR A 209 15.18 -8.87 -2.45
CA THR A 209 15.00 -9.80 -3.57
C THR A 209 16.25 -9.79 -4.44
N LYS A 210 16.58 -10.92 -5.05
CA LYS A 210 17.78 -11.08 -5.86
C LYS A 210 17.52 -11.96 -7.06
N VAL A 211 18.13 -11.59 -8.18
CA VAL A 211 18.19 -12.42 -9.40
C VAL A 211 19.62 -12.42 -9.90
N THR A 212 20.04 -13.53 -10.50
CA THR A 212 21.39 -13.69 -11.07
C THR A 212 21.25 -14.23 -12.48
N ASP A 213 21.77 -13.48 -13.45
CA ASP A 213 21.77 -13.81 -14.88
C ASP A 213 20.41 -14.29 -15.39
N LYS A 214 19.35 -13.56 -15.01
CA LYS A 214 17.98 -13.91 -15.36
C LYS A 214 17.55 -13.16 -16.61
N PHE A 215 17.09 -13.91 -17.61
CA PHE A 215 16.43 -13.35 -18.78
C PHE A 215 14.97 -12.97 -18.48
N TYR A 216 14.59 -11.77 -18.91
CA TYR A 216 13.22 -11.27 -18.94
C TYR A 216 12.87 -10.91 -20.38
N SER A 217 11.85 -11.55 -20.94
CA SER A 217 11.29 -11.15 -22.24
C SER A 217 10.72 -9.73 -22.16
N ASP A 218 10.73 -9.00 -23.27
CA ASP A 218 10.11 -7.66 -23.38
C ASP A 218 8.65 -7.62 -22.90
N MET A 219 7.90 -8.73 -23.01
CA MET A 219 6.52 -8.84 -22.51
C MET A 219 6.41 -8.64 -20.99
N TRP A 220 7.49 -8.86 -20.23
CA TRP A 220 7.54 -8.74 -18.78
C TRP A 220 8.19 -7.44 -18.28
N ILE A 221 8.41 -6.49 -19.19
CA ILE A 221 9.00 -5.19 -18.90
C ILE A 221 7.95 -4.09 -19.07
N CYS A 222 7.83 -3.22 -18.08
CA CYS A 222 7.00 -2.02 -18.20
C CYS A 222 7.61 -0.82 -17.47
N GLU A 223 7.25 0.38 -17.91
CA GLU A 223 7.59 1.60 -17.17
C GLU A 223 6.71 1.70 -15.91
N ARG A 224 7.35 1.93 -14.76
CA ARG A 224 6.64 1.99 -13.48
C ARG A 224 5.84 3.28 -13.38
N GLY A 225 4.52 3.16 -13.25
CA GLY A 225 3.61 4.30 -13.14
C GLY A 225 3.15 4.85 -14.48
N ALA A 226 3.50 4.18 -15.59
CA ALA A 226 2.85 4.42 -16.87
C ALA A 226 1.36 4.03 -16.78
N PRO A 227 0.48 4.69 -17.57
CA PRO A 227 -0.92 4.31 -17.66
C PRO A 227 -1.08 2.84 -18.08
N GLY A 228 -2.13 2.19 -17.58
CA GLY A 228 -2.43 0.82 -17.99
C GLY A 228 -2.91 0.75 -19.44
N VAL A 229 -2.74 -0.43 -20.06
CA VAL A 229 -3.14 -0.69 -21.45
C VAL A 229 -4.64 -1.00 -21.61
N ILE A 230 -5.33 -1.25 -20.50
CA ILE A 230 -6.77 -1.52 -20.45
C ILE A 230 -7.51 -0.22 -20.14
N ASP A 231 -8.59 0.06 -20.89
CA ASP A 231 -9.37 1.29 -20.75
C ASP A 231 -10.37 1.20 -19.59
N GLU A 232 -9.88 1.35 -18.37
CA GLU A 232 -10.70 1.45 -17.15
C GLU A 232 -10.25 2.66 -16.32
N PRO A 233 -11.17 3.34 -15.58
CA PRO A 233 -10.85 4.55 -14.84
C PRO A 233 -9.67 4.39 -13.87
N LEU A 234 -9.55 3.24 -13.19
CA LEU A 234 -8.47 2.99 -12.23
C LEU A 234 -7.06 3.12 -12.85
N TYR A 235 -6.89 2.70 -14.11
CA TYR A 235 -5.58 2.74 -14.78
C TYR A 235 -5.20 4.12 -15.32
N LYS A 236 -6.09 5.09 -15.19
CA LYS A 236 -5.86 6.52 -15.44
C LYS A 236 -5.66 7.30 -14.15
N TYR A 237 -5.84 6.67 -12.98
CA TYR A 237 -5.58 7.28 -11.69
C TYR A 237 -4.05 7.36 -11.46
N PRO A 238 -3.50 8.50 -10.97
CA PRO A 238 -2.05 8.67 -10.85
C PRO A 238 -1.39 7.64 -9.92
N ALA A 239 -0.70 6.64 -10.49
CA ALA A 239 -0.19 5.48 -9.77
C ALA A 239 0.77 5.84 -8.62
N LEU A 240 1.65 6.83 -8.82
CA LEU A 240 2.59 7.28 -7.77
C LEU A 240 1.87 8.04 -6.64
N ALA A 241 0.77 8.73 -6.93
CA ALA A 241 -0.05 9.33 -5.88
C ALA A 241 -0.82 8.25 -5.11
N TYR A 242 -1.37 7.25 -5.82
CA TYR A 242 -2.07 6.14 -5.21
C TYR A 242 -1.17 5.32 -4.27
N GLN A 243 0.08 5.08 -4.69
CA GLN A 243 1.09 4.46 -3.83
C GLN A 243 1.30 5.22 -2.51
N ALA A 244 1.39 6.55 -2.56
CA ALA A 244 1.52 7.33 -1.34
C ALA A 244 0.28 7.20 -0.46
N GLN A 245 -0.92 7.19 -1.06
CA GLN A 245 -2.16 7.07 -0.33
C GLN A 245 -2.29 5.73 0.39
N VAL A 246 -2.01 4.60 -0.27
CA VAL A 246 -2.15 3.28 0.36
C VAL A 246 -1.18 3.11 1.54
N HIS A 247 0.03 3.67 1.46
CA HIS A 247 0.96 3.72 2.59
C HIS A 247 0.46 4.64 3.71
N ALA A 248 -0.07 5.82 3.38
CA ALA A 248 -0.60 6.76 4.36
C ALA A 248 -1.86 6.22 5.08
N ALA A 249 -2.69 5.43 4.40
CA ALA A 249 -3.87 4.79 4.98
C ALA A 249 -3.50 3.89 6.17
N CYS A 250 -2.33 3.23 6.13
CA CYS A 250 -1.81 2.46 7.26
C CYS A 250 -1.71 3.32 8.54
N ASN A 251 -1.21 4.55 8.42
CA ASN A 251 -1.07 5.47 9.55
C ASN A 251 -2.40 6.03 10.05
N LEU A 252 -3.41 6.17 9.18
CA LEU A 252 -4.78 6.54 9.61
C LEU A 252 -5.42 5.43 10.47
N GLY A 253 -5.14 4.16 10.13
CA GLY A 253 -5.56 3.00 10.90
C GLY A 253 -4.85 2.91 12.24
N LEU A 254 -3.52 3.01 12.24
CA LEU A 254 -2.69 3.02 13.45
C LEU A 254 -3.05 4.16 14.40
N ALA A 255 -3.36 5.35 13.88
CA ALA A 255 -3.82 6.48 14.68
C ALA A 255 -5.16 6.17 15.37
N ARG A 256 -6.11 5.53 14.67
CA ARG A 256 -7.35 5.06 15.30
C ARG A 256 -7.06 4.02 16.38
N ALA A 257 -6.21 3.03 16.11
CA ALA A 257 -5.82 2.02 17.10
C ALA A 257 -5.24 2.65 18.37
N ALA A 258 -4.37 3.65 18.21
CA ALA A 258 -3.76 4.37 19.33
C ALA A 258 -4.79 5.18 20.15
N ILE A 259 -5.76 5.83 19.50
CA ILE A 259 -6.87 6.51 20.18
C ILE A 259 -7.72 5.52 20.99
N GLU A 260 -8.09 4.38 20.40
CA GLU A 260 -8.89 3.37 21.09
C GLU A 260 -8.11 2.71 22.24
N TYR A 261 -6.80 2.49 22.08
CA TYR A 261 -5.94 2.08 23.18
C TYR A 261 -5.98 3.11 24.32
N ALA A 262 -5.80 4.40 24.03
CA ALA A 262 -5.82 5.46 25.04
C ALA A 262 -7.16 5.48 25.81
N LYS A 263 -8.29 5.31 25.10
CA LYS A 263 -9.61 5.15 25.72
C LYS A 263 -9.68 3.91 26.63
N SER A 264 -9.15 2.78 26.19
CA SER A 264 -9.19 1.52 26.95
C SER A 264 -8.46 1.61 28.30
N VAL A 265 -7.41 2.43 28.38
CA VAL A 265 -6.64 2.66 29.62
C VAL A 265 -7.12 3.87 30.41
N SER A 266 -8.20 4.56 29.98
CA SER A 266 -8.68 5.79 30.62
C SER A 266 -8.98 5.64 32.12
N GLY A 267 -9.49 4.48 32.53
CA GLY A 267 -9.75 4.15 33.94
C GLY A 267 -8.50 3.81 34.75
N ALA A 268 -7.33 3.71 34.13
CA ALA A 268 -6.09 3.38 34.81
C ALA A 268 -5.66 4.53 35.73
N ALA A 269 -5.69 4.30 37.04
CA ALA A 269 -4.74 4.86 37.99
C ALA A 269 -4.80 4.07 39.29
N LYS A 270 -3.71 3.37 39.58
CA LYS A 270 -3.38 2.88 40.92
C LYS A 270 -1.87 2.74 41.03
N ILE A 271 -1.15 3.86 41.09
CA ILE A 271 0.26 3.84 41.55
C ILE A 271 0.26 3.96 43.08
N MET A 272 -0.57 4.85 43.63
CA MET A 272 -0.78 5.03 45.06
C MET A 272 -2.27 5.28 45.37
N VAL A 273 -2.68 4.98 46.60
CA VAL A 273 -4.02 5.30 47.11
C VAL A 273 -4.23 6.82 47.03
N GLY A 274 -5.35 7.26 46.44
CA GLY A 274 -5.71 8.68 46.32
C GLY A 274 -5.26 9.38 45.03
N HIS A 275 -4.51 8.74 44.13
CA HIS A 275 -4.19 9.32 42.83
C HIS A 275 -5.37 9.24 41.84
N SER A 276 -5.62 10.33 41.10
CA SER A 276 -6.68 10.39 40.09
C SER A 276 -6.40 9.49 38.89
N ARG A 277 -7.47 8.92 38.31
CA ARG A 277 -7.45 8.15 37.05
C ARG A 277 -6.94 9.01 35.91
N LEU A 278 -6.49 8.39 34.81
CA LEU A 278 -6.13 9.15 33.61
C LEU A 278 -7.31 10.01 33.15
N CYS A 279 -8.54 9.48 33.13
CA CYS A 279 -9.74 10.22 32.74
C CYS A 279 -10.13 11.39 33.67
N ASP A 280 -9.56 11.48 34.88
CA ASP A 280 -9.80 12.59 35.80
C ASP A 280 -8.80 13.74 35.57
N ARG A 281 -7.88 13.62 34.60
CA ARG A 281 -6.80 14.59 34.33
C ARG A 281 -7.12 15.39 33.06
N GLY A 282 -7.01 16.72 33.15
CA GLY A 282 -7.31 17.63 32.03
C GLY A 282 -6.52 17.32 30.76
N TYR A 283 -5.21 17.04 30.88
CA TYR A 283 -4.35 16.74 29.71
C TYR A 283 -4.79 15.47 28.96
N PHE A 284 -5.37 14.49 29.64
CA PHE A 284 -5.83 13.25 29.01
C PHE A 284 -7.09 13.52 28.21
N LEU A 285 -8.05 14.24 28.81
CA LEU A 285 -9.32 14.58 28.16
C LEU A 285 -9.08 15.49 26.94
N SER A 286 -8.29 16.55 27.08
CA SER A 286 -7.97 17.44 25.96
C SER A 286 -7.15 16.72 24.90
N GLY A 287 -6.13 15.94 25.30
CA GLY A 287 -5.30 15.18 24.39
C GLY A 287 -6.10 14.16 23.56
N LEU A 288 -7.06 13.48 24.17
CA LEU A 288 -7.95 12.55 23.47
C LEU A 288 -8.88 13.27 22.49
N ALA A 289 -9.47 14.39 22.88
CA ALA A 289 -10.32 15.20 22.01
C ALA A 289 -9.55 15.75 20.80
N GLU A 290 -8.34 16.26 21.03
CA GLU A 290 -7.45 16.75 19.98
C GLU A 290 -7.04 15.62 19.01
N CYS A 291 -6.70 14.43 19.52
CA CYS A 291 -6.42 13.27 18.65
C CYS A 291 -7.61 12.90 17.75
N GLU A 292 -8.82 12.90 18.30
CA GLU A 292 -10.04 12.59 17.55
C GLU A 292 -10.31 13.64 16.46
N ALA A 293 -10.15 14.93 16.78
CA ALA A 293 -10.30 16.02 15.83
C ALA A 293 -9.26 15.92 14.71
N ASP A 294 -7.97 15.77 15.06
CA ASP A 294 -6.86 15.65 14.11
C ASP A 294 -7.06 14.47 13.15
N LEU A 295 -7.47 13.29 13.66
CA LEU A 295 -7.70 12.11 12.83
C LEU A 295 -8.86 12.32 11.86
N ARG A 296 -9.97 12.91 12.32
CA ARG A 296 -11.14 13.17 11.47
C ARG A 296 -10.81 14.18 10.38
N SER A 297 -10.08 15.25 10.71
CA SER A 297 -9.62 16.23 9.73
C SER A 297 -8.67 15.63 8.70
N ALA A 298 -7.72 14.79 9.14
CA ALA A 298 -6.80 14.10 8.23
C ALA A 298 -7.55 13.16 7.28
N ARG A 299 -8.49 12.35 7.79
CA ARG A 299 -9.32 11.45 6.97
C ARG A 299 -10.21 12.22 5.99
N ALA A 300 -10.83 13.32 6.41
CA ALA A 300 -11.68 14.13 5.54
C ALA A 300 -10.91 14.59 4.30
N PHE A 301 -9.80 15.30 4.48
CA PHE A 301 -8.99 15.77 3.36
C PHE A 301 -8.41 14.62 2.51
N PHE A 302 -8.00 13.52 3.16
CA PHE A 302 -7.46 12.35 2.48
C PHE A 302 -8.45 11.68 1.53
N TYR A 303 -9.68 11.43 1.99
CA TYR A 303 -10.72 10.79 1.19
C TYR A 303 -11.35 11.75 0.19
N GLU A 304 -11.56 13.02 0.55
CA GLU A 304 -12.07 14.06 -0.36
C GLU A 304 -11.19 14.18 -1.61
N ALA A 305 -9.87 14.32 -1.45
CA ALA A 305 -8.96 14.39 -2.60
C ALA A 305 -9.03 13.14 -3.50
N ALA A 306 -9.18 11.96 -2.89
CA ALA A 306 -9.29 10.69 -3.63
C ALA A 306 -10.62 10.57 -4.40
N GLU A 307 -11.71 11.01 -3.77
CA GLU A 307 -13.07 11.02 -4.35
C GLU A 307 -13.16 12.04 -5.49
N GLU A 308 -12.62 13.26 -5.34
CA GLU A 308 -12.60 14.28 -6.40
C GLU A 308 -11.83 13.84 -7.64
N ALA A 309 -10.65 13.25 -7.47
CA ALA A 309 -9.86 12.73 -8.59
C ALA A 309 -10.58 11.57 -9.30
N TRP A 310 -11.26 10.71 -8.54
CA TRP A 310 -12.07 9.64 -9.11
C TRP A 310 -13.28 10.17 -9.90
N ASP A 311 -13.97 11.17 -9.36
CA ASP A 311 -15.13 11.80 -10.00
C ASP A 311 -14.77 12.46 -11.33
N SER A 312 -13.57 13.05 -11.46
CA SER A 312 -13.06 13.54 -12.76
C SER A 312 -12.98 12.41 -13.79
N LEU A 313 -12.37 11.28 -13.40
CA LEU A 313 -12.21 10.12 -14.29
C LEU A 313 -13.55 9.54 -14.73
N LEU A 314 -14.55 9.49 -13.84
CA LEU A 314 -15.90 9.03 -14.16
C LEU A 314 -16.63 9.96 -15.14
N LYS A 315 -16.28 11.25 -15.18
CA LYS A 315 -16.79 12.21 -16.18
C LYS A 315 -16.07 12.10 -17.53
N GLY A 316 -14.99 11.32 -17.60
CA GLY A 316 -14.12 11.21 -18.77
C GLY A 316 -13.01 12.27 -18.80
N ASP A 317 -12.87 13.07 -17.75
CA ASP A 317 -11.81 14.07 -17.62
C ASP A 317 -10.52 13.44 -17.08
N PRO A 318 -9.34 13.89 -17.52
CA PRO A 318 -8.08 13.49 -16.88
C PRO A 318 -7.98 14.04 -15.46
N VAL A 319 -7.23 13.37 -14.59
CA VAL A 319 -6.86 13.93 -13.29
C VAL A 319 -5.88 15.09 -13.53
N SER A 320 -6.23 16.29 -13.06
CA SER A 320 -5.39 17.47 -13.28
C SER A 320 -4.10 17.45 -12.45
N LEU A 321 -3.13 18.32 -12.79
CA LEU A 321 -1.93 18.52 -11.98
C LEU A 321 -2.30 18.93 -10.54
N ASP A 322 -3.27 19.84 -10.38
CA ASP A 322 -3.73 20.29 -9.06
C ASP A 322 -4.35 19.15 -8.24
N GLN A 323 -5.21 18.33 -8.86
CA GLN A 323 -5.78 17.16 -8.19
C GLN A 323 -4.68 16.18 -7.80
N THR A 324 -3.75 15.88 -8.71
CA THR A 324 -2.64 14.97 -8.43
C THR A 324 -1.73 15.49 -7.31
N ASN A 325 -1.50 16.80 -7.26
CA ASN A 325 -0.78 17.45 -6.18
C ASN A 325 -1.53 17.32 -4.84
N LEU A 326 -2.85 17.55 -4.82
CA LEU A 326 -3.68 17.38 -3.62
C LEU A 326 -3.68 15.93 -3.11
N LEU A 327 -3.67 14.92 -4.00
CA LEU A 327 -3.51 13.51 -3.60
C LEU A 327 -2.19 13.26 -2.85
N ARG A 328 -1.09 13.87 -3.32
CA ARG A 328 0.25 13.74 -2.69
C ARG A 328 0.34 14.48 -1.36
N ILE A 329 -0.22 15.69 -1.29
CA ILE A 329 -0.28 16.49 -0.06
C ILE A 329 -1.13 15.75 0.98
N SER A 330 -2.31 15.26 0.59
CA SER A 330 -3.23 14.59 1.50
C SER A 330 -2.64 13.29 2.06
N ALA A 331 -1.95 12.50 1.23
CA ALA A 331 -1.24 11.31 1.65
C ALA A 331 -0.12 11.63 2.65
N THR A 332 0.75 12.59 2.35
CA THR A 332 1.86 12.98 3.24
C THR A 332 1.34 13.55 4.55
N ASN A 333 0.31 14.42 4.49
CA ASN A 333 -0.35 14.95 5.67
C ASN A 333 -0.98 13.83 6.52
N ALA A 334 -1.67 12.87 5.90
CA ALA A 334 -2.27 11.73 6.60
C ALA A 334 -1.22 10.86 7.29
N ALA A 335 -0.10 10.56 6.62
CA ALA A 335 1.01 9.82 7.20
C ALA A 335 1.61 10.55 8.42
N HIS A 336 1.92 11.84 8.29
CA HIS A 336 2.53 12.63 9.36
C HIS A 336 1.58 12.88 10.53
N LYS A 337 0.32 13.24 10.25
CA LYS A 337 -0.71 13.43 11.29
C LYS A 337 -1.00 12.11 11.99
N GLY A 338 -1.11 11.01 11.25
CA GLY A 338 -1.30 9.68 11.84
C GLY A 338 -0.20 9.35 12.84
N ALA A 339 1.08 9.51 12.45
CA ALA A 339 2.20 9.33 13.36
C ALA A 339 2.11 10.26 14.58
N ALA A 340 1.89 11.56 14.38
CA ALA A 340 1.78 12.55 15.47
C ALA A 340 0.65 12.21 16.48
N ILE A 341 -0.50 11.75 15.98
CA ILE A 341 -1.63 11.28 16.81
C ILE A 341 -1.21 10.08 17.63
N VAL A 342 -0.51 9.10 17.04
CA VAL A 342 0.02 7.95 17.78
C VAL A 342 0.99 8.40 18.88
N GLN A 343 1.91 9.33 18.60
CA GLN A 343 2.83 9.86 19.62
C GLN A 343 2.10 10.56 20.77
N LYS A 344 1.04 11.30 20.44
CA LYS A 344 0.23 12.01 21.44
C LYS A 344 -0.57 11.04 22.30
N ALA A 345 -1.23 10.06 21.68
CA ALA A 345 -1.91 8.98 22.38
C ALA A 345 -0.96 8.19 23.30
N TYR A 346 0.27 7.91 22.83
CA TYR A 346 1.32 7.30 23.63
C TYR A 346 1.63 8.13 24.90
N ARG A 347 1.83 9.45 24.75
CA ARG A 347 2.19 10.35 25.86
C ARG A 347 1.08 10.47 26.92
N ILE A 348 -0.19 10.47 26.51
CA ILE A 348 -1.31 10.62 27.45
C ILE A 348 -1.70 9.32 28.15
N SER A 349 -1.28 8.16 27.64
CA SER A 349 -1.73 6.82 28.10
C SER A 349 -0.97 6.27 29.32
N GLY A 350 -0.02 7.02 29.88
CA GLY A 350 0.73 6.64 31.09
C GLY A 350 1.76 5.52 30.88
N MET A 351 2.45 5.13 31.95
CA MET A 351 3.65 4.26 31.88
C MET A 351 3.41 2.85 31.33
N GLY A 352 2.18 2.33 31.28
CA GLY A 352 1.92 0.98 30.76
C GLY A 352 2.36 0.78 29.31
N VAL A 353 2.45 1.87 28.54
CA VAL A 353 2.82 1.87 27.12
C VAL A 353 4.24 1.37 26.84
N ILE A 354 5.17 1.43 27.80
CA ILE A 354 6.57 0.98 27.58
C ILE A 354 6.73 -0.54 27.64
N SER A 355 5.71 -1.27 28.10
CA SER A 355 5.76 -2.73 28.15
C SER A 355 5.85 -3.30 26.73
N LYS A 356 6.73 -4.27 26.51
CA LYS A 356 6.77 -5.03 25.23
C LYS A 356 5.43 -5.71 24.91
N LYS A 357 4.60 -5.98 25.93
CA LYS A 357 3.25 -6.54 25.77
C LYS A 357 2.18 -5.48 25.45
N SER A 358 2.52 -4.20 25.50
CA SER A 358 1.60 -3.13 25.12
C SER A 358 1.51 -3.03 23.60
N GLU A 359 0.30 -2.92 23.08
CA GLU A 359 0.04 -2.64 21.67
C GLU A 359 0.51 -1.24 21.27
N MET A 360 0.45 -0.29 22.21
CA MET A 360 0.79 1.11 21.95
C MET A 360 2.23 1.30 21.49
N GLN A 361 3.21 0.58 22.06
CA GLN A 361 4.59 0.68 21.57
C GLN A 361 4.76 0.09 20.17
N ARG A 362 3.95 -0.91 19.78
CA ARG A 362 3.95 -1.46 18.41
C ARG A 362 3.39 -0.42 17.45
N HIS A 363 2.22 0.16 17.75
CA HIS A 363 1.64 1.23 16.95
C HIS A 363 2.60 2.40 16.77
N MET A 364 3.30 2.80 17.83
CA MET A 364 4.31 3.87 17.78
C MET A 364 5.47 3.53 16.84
N ARG A 365 6.05 2.33 16.95
CA ARG A 365 7.17 1.91 16.09
C ARG A 365 6.74 1.82 14.62
N ASP A 366 5.62 1.17 14.37
CA ASP A 366 5.08 0.98 13.02
C ASP A 366 4.75 2.33 12.36
N ALA A 367 4.09 3.23 13.09
CA ALA A 367 3.68 4.53 12.54
C ALA A 367 4.86 5.42 12.17
N MET A 368 5.98 5.29 12.88
CA MET A 368 7.22 6.01 12.56
C MET A 368 7.95 5.43 11.36
N VAL A 369 7.84 4.12 11.09
CA VAL A 369 8.44 3.52 9.88
C VAL A 369 7.71 4.00 8.62
N VAL A 370 6.39 4.15 8.66
CA VAL A 370 5.61 4.68 7.51
C VAL A 370 6.13 6.05 7.06
N THR A 371 6.48 6.95 7.98
CA THR A 371 6.97 8.30 7.63
C THR A 371 8.36 8.30 7.00
N GLN A 372 9.08 7.18 7.03
CA GLN A 372 10.40 7.07 6.37
C GLN A 372 10.28 6.72 4.89
N HIS A 373 9.11 6.24 4.44
CA HIS A 373 8.95 5.83 3.06
C HIS A 373 9.01 7.04 2.13
N ALA A 374 9.87 6.98 1.10
CA ALA A 374 10.16 8.09 0.18
C ALA A 374 8.92 8.84 -0.35
N ALA A 375 7.84 8.08 -0.62
CA ALA A 375 6.58 8.62 -1.15
C ALA A 375 5.81 9.56 -0.19
N VAL A 376 6.13 9.58 1.11
CA VAL A 376 5.44 10.38 2.13
C VAL A 376 6.44 11.11 3.05
N THR A 377 7.64 11.42 2.53
CA THR A 377 8.65 12.22 3.26
C THR A 377 8.37 13.72 3.16
N ASP A 378 9.06 14.53 3.98
CA ASP A 378 9.02 15.99 3.92
C ASP A 378 9.38 16.58 2.54
N MET A 379 10.22 15.88 1.73
CA MET A 379 10.51 16.30 0.34
C MET A 379 9.25 16.35 -0.54
N THR A 380 8.24 15.55 -0.20
CA THR A 380 6.95 15.56 -0.88
C THR A 380 6.21 16.88 -0.64
N MET A 381 6.31 17.46 0.57
CA MET A 381 5.70 18.76 0.87
C MET A 381 6.43 19.92 0.18
N GLU A 382 7.76 19.85 0.06
CA GLU A 382 8.52 20.82 -0.72
C GLU A 382 8.10 20.81 -2.20
N SER A 383 8.05 19.61 -2.79
CA SER A 383 7.64 19.41 -4.18
C SER A 383 6.20 19.89 -4.41
N ALA A 384 5.30 19.61 -3.47
CA ALA A 384 3.93 20.08 -3.51
C ALA A 384 3.82 21.61 -3.46
N GLY A 385 4.63 22.24 -2.61
CA GLY A 385 4.68 23.70 -2.46
C GLY A 385 5.14 24.40 -3.74
N ARG A 386 6.01 23.77 -4.53
CA ARG A 386 6.40 24.27 -5.86
C ARG A 386 5.20 24.35 -6.81
N VAL A 387 4.42 23.27 -6.90
CA VAL A 387 3.23 23.22 -7.74
C VAL A 387 2.19 24.27 -7.29
N LEU A 388 1.97 24.40 -5.98
CA LEU A 388 1.07 25.44 -5.42
C LEU A 388 1.55 26.87 -5.72
N ALA A 389 2.85 27.07 -5.92
CA ALA A 389 3.44 28.35 -6.31
C ALA A 389 3.46 28.57 -7.84
N GLY A 390 2.89 27.64 -8.63
CA GLY A 390 2.88 27.70 -10.09
C GLY A 390 4.24 27.38 -10.72
N LEU A 391 5.10 26.64 -10.03
CA LEU A 391 6.39 26.18 -10.53
C LEU A 391 6.31 24.72 -11.01
N GLU A 392 7.16 24.37 -11.96
CA GLU A 392 7.30 23.00 -12.44
C GLU A 392 7.67 22.02 -11.29
N PRO A 393 7.02 20.85 -11.24
CA PRO A 393 7.32 19.81 -10.27
C PRO A 393 8.70 19.17 -10.56
N PRO A 394 9.41 18.67 -9.54
CA PRO A 394 10.63 17.92 -9.77
C PRO A 394 10.32 16.56 -10.41
N ARG A 395 11.30 16.01 -11.16
CA ARG A 395 11.17 14.68 -11.79
C ARG A 395 10.80 13.61 -10.76
N GLY A 396 9.74 12.86 -11.02
CA GLY A 396 9.25 11.79 -10.15
C GLY A 396 8.26 12.25 -9.07
N TYR A 397 8.01 13.55 -8.97
CA TYR A 397 6.79 14.11 -8.39
C TYR A 397 5.79 14.33 -9.53
N PRO A 398 4.47 14.20 -9.30
CA PRO A 398 3.48 14.44 -10.34
C PRO A 398 3.53 15.85 -10.93
#